data_AF-A0A7X6PP08-F1
#
_entry.id   AF-A0A7X6PP08-F1
#
_cell.length_a   1.000
_cell.length_b   1.000
_cell.length_c   1.000
_cell.angle_alpha   90.00
_cell.angle_beta   90.00
_cell.angle_gamma   90.00
#
_symmetry.space_group_name_H-M   'P 1'
#
loop_
_entity.id
_entity.type
_entity.pdbx_description
1 polymer ?
#
loop_
_entity_poly.entity_id
_entity_poly.type
_entity_poly.pdbx_seq_one_letter_code
_entity_poly.pdbx_strand_id
1 'polypeptide(L)'
;MVTHDDNQFIIHVDGQRVGHTDYRDHDGERLFYHTEVTPEFGGRGLAGQLISEALAQTDLPIVAICPFVRGWLEKNDHDHTWRKPTPADITWLQKELR
;
A
#
# COMPACT_ATOMS: atom_id res chain seq x y z
N MET A 1 -2.47 -5.44 14.38
CA MET A 1 -3.39 -4.32 14.08
C MET A 1 -2.77 -3.44 13.03
N VAL A 2 -3.54 -2.88 12.11
CA VAL A 2 -3.05 -1.86 11.18
C VAL A 2 -3.40 -0.47 11.69
N THR A 3 -2.42 0.42 11.75
CA THR A 3 -2.59 1.84 12.06
C THR A 3 -2.28 2.68 10.83
N HIS A 4 -2.86 3.87 10.77
CA HIS A 4 -2.60 4.86 9.73
C HIS A 4 -1.86 6.04 10.35
N ASP A 5 -0.66 6.34 9.85
CA ASP A 5 0.17 7.46 10.30
C ASP A 5 0.97 8.03 9.12
N ASP A 6 1.09 9.36 9.06
CA ASP A 6 1.80 10.16 8.04
C ASP A 6 2.13 9.44 6.71
N ASN A 7 1.13 9.33 5.83
CA ASN A 7 1.27 8.73 4.50
C ASN A 7 1.69 7.24 4.48
N GLN A 8 1.54 6.53 5.59
CA GLN A 8 1.83 5.11 5.73
C GLN A 8 0.70 4.37 6.45
N PHE A 9 0.43 3.14 6.01
CA PHE A 9 -0.25 2.16 6.86
C PHE A 9 0.78 1.24 7.48
N ILE A 10 0.68 0.97 8.77
CA ILE A 10 1.67 0.24 9.55
C ILE A 10 1.01 -0.96 10.20
N ILE A 11 1.56 -2.16 10.00
CA ILE A 11 1.11 -3.37 10.69
C ILE A 11 1.97 -3.63 11.93
N HIS A 12 1.28 -3.84 13.05
CA HIS A 12 1.88 -4.19 14.34
C HIS A 12 1.50 -5.60 14.77
N VAL A 13 2.48 -6.33 15.29
CA VAL A 13 2.33 -7.65 15.94
C VAL A 13 2.88 -7.51 17.36
N ASP A 14 2.08 -7.86 18.37
CA ASP A 14 2.43 -7.75 19.80
C ASP A 14 2.97 -6.36 20.20
N GLY A 15 2.43 -5.31 19.58
CA GLY A 15 2.84 -3.91 19.81
C GLY A 15 4.12 -3.48 19.08
N GLN A 16 4.77 -4.37 18.34
CA GLN A 16 5.94 -4.07 17.53
C GLN A 16 5.54 -3.74 16.09
N ARG A 17 6.09 -2.66 15.53
CA ARG A 17 6.02 -2.37 14.08
C ARG A 17 6.77 -3.44 13.30
N VAL A 18 6.06 -4.19 12.45
CA VAL A 18 6.65 -5.28 11.65
C VAL A 18 6.50 -5.08 10.15
N GLY A 19 5.77 -4.06 9.71
CA GLY A 19 5.68 -3.73 8.30
C GLY A 19 4.92 -2.45 8.03
N HIS A 20 4.99 -1.99 6.80
CA HIS A 20 4.29 -0.80 6.34
C HIS A 20 4.02 -0.84 4.84
N THR A 21 3.03 -0.04 4.42
CA THR A 21 2.83 0.31 3.03
C THR A 21 2.72 1.82 2.91
N ASP A 22 3.53 2.38 2.04
CA ASP A 22 3.59 3.80 1.77
C ASP A 22 2.64 4.19 0.66
N TYR A 23 2.07 5.38 0.81
CA TYR A 23 1.27 5.98 -0.24
C TYR A 23 1.53 7.48 -0.40
N ARG A 24 1.10 8.03 -1.55
CA ARG A 24 0.93 9.47 -1.75
C ARG A 24 -0.40 9.72 -2.44
N ASP A 25 -1.03 10.83 -2.11
CA ASP A 25 -2.26 11.24 -2.79
C ASP A 25 -1.90 12.23 -3.90
N HIS A 26 -2.35 11.95 -5.13
CA HIS A 26 -2.11 12.77 -6.31
C HIS A 26 -3.33 12.74 -7.23
N ASP A 27 -3.78 13.92 -7.67
CA ASP A 27 -4.91 14.09 -8.59
C ASP A 27 -6.19 13.32 -8.20
N GLY A 28 -6.44 13.23 -6.89
CA GLY A 28 -7.61 12.54 -6.33
C GLY A 28 -7.48 11.02 -6.27
N GLU A 29 -6.28 10.48 -6.49
CA GLU A 29 -5.97 9.06 -6.40
C GLU A 29 -4.91 8.80 -5.33
N ARG A 30 -4.94 7.61 -4.73
CA ARG A 30 -3.94 7.16 -3.75
C ARG A 30 -2.94 6.20 -4.41
N LEU A 31 -1.70 6.64 -4.51
CA LEU A 31 -0.59 5.91 -5.14
C LEU A 31 0.13 5.08 -4.08
N PHE A 32 -0.12 3.78 -4.03
CA PHE A 32 0.64 2.86 -3.16
C PHE A 32 1.94 2.44 -3.85
N TYR A 33 3.09 2.83 -3.30
CA TYR A 33 4.36 2.74 -4.02
C TYR A 33 5.42 1.86 -3.38
N HIS A 34 5.35 1.61 -2.08
CA HIS A 34 6.28 0.73 -1.39
C HIS A 34 5.54 -0.06 -0.33
N THR A 35 5.87 -1.35 -0.20
CA THR A 35 5.30 -2.23 0.82
C THR A 35 6.41 -3.12 1.32
N GLU A 36 6.58 -3.19 2.64
CA GLU A 36 7.63 -3.97 3.26
C GLU A 36 7.15 -4.57 4.57
N VAL A 37 7.49 -5.84 4.79
CA VAL A 37 7.34 -6.53 6.07
C VAL A 37 8.71 -7.06 6.44
N THR A 38 9.11 -6.87 7.70
CA THR A 38 10.39 -7.32 8.23
C THR A 38 10.56 -8.83 7.98
N PRO A 39 11.72 -9.29 7.48
CA PRO A 39 11.93 -10.69 7.08
C PRO A 39 11.60 -11.73 8.16
N GLU A 40 11.84 -11.39 9.43
CA GLU A 40 11.54 -12.22 10.61
C GLU A 40 10.05 -12.61 10.74
N PHE A 41 9.18 -11.78 10.14
CA PHE A 41 7.74 -11.94 10.12
C PHE A 41 7.21 -12.35 8.73
N GLY A 42 8.12 -12.61 7.77
CA GLY A 42 7.80 -13.10 6.43
C GLY A 42 7.10 -14.47 6.46
N GLY A 43 6.37 -14.78 5.38
CA GLY A 43 5.68 -16.07 5.22
C GLY A 43 4.40 -16.25 6.05
N ARG A 44 3.99 -15.25 6.83
CA ARG A 44 2.81 -15.30 7.72
C ARG A 44 1.56 -14.63 7.15
N GLY A 45 1.59 -14.21 5.89
CA GLY A 45 0.46 -13.50 5.25
C GLY A 45 0.29 -12.03 5.68
N LEU A 46 1.15 -11.50 6.54
CA LEU A 46 1.03 -10.16 7.13
C LEU A 46 1.01 -9.03 6.07
N ALA A 47 1.78 -9.17 4.99
CA ALA A 47 1.75 -8.18 3.91
C ALA A 47 0.36 -8.13 3.23
N GLY A 48 -0.29 -9.29 3.05
CA GLY A 48 -1.64 -9.35 2.50
C GLY A 48 -2.69 -8.77 3.46
N GLN A 49 -2.57 -9.05 4.76
CA GLN A 49 -3.42 -8.44 5.78
C GLN A 49 -3.26 -6.91 5.81
N LEU A 50 -2.02 -6.43 5.80
CA LEU A 50 -1.70 -5.01 5.75
C LEU A 50 -2.37 -4.32 4.56
N ILE A 51 -2.25 -4.88 3.35
CA ILE A 51 -2.88 -4.29 2.17
C ILE A 51 -4.41 -4.33 2.30
N SER A 52 -4.99 -5.46 2.69
CA SER A 52 -6.44 -5.57 2.88
C SER A 52 -7.00 -4.47 3.81
N GLU A 53 -6.39 -4.30 4.99
CA GLU A 53 -6.81 -3.28 5.97
C GLU A 53 -6.51 -1.85 5.51
N ALA A 54 -5.41 -1.63 4.77
CA ALA A 54 -5.07 -0.32 4.21
C ALA A 54 -6.06 0.11 3.12
N LEU A 55 -6.47 -0.82 2.25
CA LEU A 55 -7.44 -0.55 1.19
C LEU A 55 -8.83 -0.31 1.76
N ALA A 56 -9.25 -1.08 2.78
CA ALA A 56 -10.53 -0.86 3.46
C ALA A 56 -10.63 0.53 4.12
N GLN A 57 -9.49 1.12 4.50
CA GLN A 57 -9.39 2.48 5.05
C GLN A 57 -9.14 3.55 3.98
N THR A 58 -9.06 3.17 2.70
CA THR A 58 -8.83 4.09 1.59
C THR A 58 -10.15 4.39 0.88
N ASP A 59 -10.48 5.67 0.81
CA ASP A 59 -11.68 6.23 0.18
C ASP A 59 -11.44 6.81 -1.23
N LEU A 60 -10.20 6.77 -1.70
CA LEU A 60 -9.78 7.23 -3.03
C LEU A 60 -9.55 6.06 -4.00
N PRO A 61 -9.69 6.27 -5.33
CA PRO A 61 -9.21 5.32 -6.32
C PRO A 61 -7.72 5.04 -6.16
N ILE A 62 -7.31 3.80 -6.42
CA ILE A 62 -5.96 3.30 -6.13
C ILE A 62 -5.11 3.25 -7.39
N VAL A 63 -3.86 3.71 -7.28
CA VAL A 63 -2.81 3.47 -8.26
C VAL A 63 -1.75 2.56 -7.66
N ALA A 64 -1.68 1.32 -8.18
CA ALA A 64 -0.81 0.29 -7.61
C ALA A 64 0.59 0.31 -8.23
N ILE A 65 1.46 1.20 -7.76
CA ILE A 65 2.87 1.29 -8.17
C ILE A 65 3.66 0.10 -7.63
N CYS A 66 3.45 -0.24 -6.35
CA CYS A 66 4.08 -1.38 -5.73
C CYS A 66 3.62 -2.68 -6.42
N PRO A 67 4.55 -3.52 -6.93
CA PRO A 67 4.19 -4.80 -7.55
C PRO A 67 3.43 -5.74 -6.61
N PHE A 68 3.69 -5.66 -5.31
CA PHE A 68 2.98 -6.47 -4.31
C PHE A 68 1.51 -6.07 -4.21
N VAL A 69 1.23 -4.77 -4.06
CA VAL A 69 -0.15 -4.24 -4.00
C VAL A 69 -0.92 -4.59 -5.26
N ARG A 70 -0.30 -4.40 -6.44
CA ARG A 70 -0.89 -4.82 -7.72
C ARG A 70 -1.21 -6.30 -7.73
N GLY A 71 -0.27 -7.15 -7.32
CA GLY A 71 -0.48 -8.60 -7.29
C GLY A 71 -1.55 -9.02 -6.27
N TRP A 72 -1.76 -8.25 -5.20
CA TRP A 72 -2.85 -8.47 -4.26
C TRP A 72 -4.20 -8.10 -4.88
N LEU A 73 -4.32 -6.91 -5.50
CA LEU A 73 -5.53 -6.46 -6.19
C LEU A 73 -5.94 -7.40 -7.32
N GLU A 74 -4.98 -7.93 -8.08
CA GLU A 74 -5.26 -8.89 -9.18
C GLU A 74 -5.75 -10.27 -8.68
N LYS A 75 -5.48 -10.64 -7.43
CA LYS A 75 -5.74 -12.00 -6.89
C LYS A 75 -6.92 -12.09 -5.93
N ASN A 76 -7.28 -10.99 -5.28
CA ASN A 76 -8.30 -10.97 -4.24
C ASN A 76 -9.56 -10.28 -4.76
N ASP A 77 -10.71 -10.79 -4.36
CA ASP A 77 -11.99 -10.15 -4.64
C ASP A 77 -12.12 -8.88 -3.79
N HIS A 78 -12.48 -7.77 -4.41
CA HIS A 78 -12.58 -6.46 -3.77
C HIS A 78 -13.46 -5.51 -4.58
N ASP A 79 -14.04 -4.51 -3.90
CA ASP A 79 -14.89 -3.49 -4.55
C ASP A 79 -14.14 -2.19 -4.90
N HIS A 80 -12.85 -2.09 -4.57
CA HIS A 80 -12.08 -0.87 -4.79
C HIS A 80 -11.84 -0.59 -6.28
N THR A 81 -11.97 0.68 -6.66
CA THR A 81 -11.56 1.17 -7.99
C THR A 81 -10.03 1.32 -8.02
N TRP A 82 -9.37 0.69 -8.99
CA TRP A 82 -7.91 0.79 -9.12
C TRP A 82 -7.42 0.72 -10.56
N ARG A 83 -6.19 1.20 -10.79
CA ARG A 83 -5.49 1.10 -12.07
C ARG A 83 -3.99 0.85 -11.91
N LYS A 84 -3.36 0.44 -13.01
CA LYS A 84 -1.90 0.36 -13.14
C LYS A 84 -1.30 1.79 -13.25
N PRO A 85 -0.07 2.01 -12.79
CA PRO A 85 0.58 3.30 -12.92
C PRO A 85 0.94 3.60 -14.38
N THR A 86 0.87 4.87 -14.72
CA THR A 86 1.40 5.46 -15.94
C THR A 86 2.84 5.95 -15.70
N PRO A 87 3.62 6.20 -16.77
CA PRO A 87 4.93 6.84 -16.62
C PRO A 87 4.88 8.22 -15.94
N ALA A 88 3.77 8.95 -16.06
CA ALA A 88 3.58 10.24 -15.41
C ALA A 88 3.47 10.08 -13.89
N ASP A 89 2.71 9.10 -13.40
CA ASP A 89 2.59 8.80 -11.96
C ASP A 89 3.96 8.51 -11.34
N ILE A 90 4.77 7.70 -12.03
CA ILE A 90 6.13 7.33 -11.57
C ILE A 90 7.03 8.55 -11.54
N THR A 91 7.01 9.36 -12.60
CA THR A 91 7.84 10.57 -12.70
C THR A 91 7.47 11.59 -11.63
N TRP A 92 6.17 11.77 -11.37
CA TRP A 92 5.69 12.66 -10.31
C TRP A 92 6.13 12.16 -8.93
N LEU A 93 5.91 10.87 -8.63
CA LEU A 93 6.27 10.28 -7.35
C LEU A 93 7.77 10.42 -7.07
N GLN A 94 8.63 10.17 -8.06
CA GLN A 94 10.08 10.32 -7.89
C GLN A 94 10.49 11.77 -7.57
N LYS A 95 9.74 12.76 -8.07
CA LYS A 95 9.97 14.16 -7.76
C LYS A 95 9.47 14.53 -6.37
N GLU A 96 8.35 13.97 -5.94
CA GLU A 96 7.74 14.20 -4.63
C GLU A 96 8.56 13.59 -3.48
N LEU A 97 9.19 12.43 -3.71
CA LEU A 97 10.01 11.74 -2.70
C LEU A 97 11.45 12.29 -2.58
N ARG A 98 11.75 13.40 -3.25
CA ARG A 98 13.10 13.97 -3.32
C ARG A 98 13.37 15.03 -2.25
#